data_AF-A0AAD8C2S7-F1
#
_entry.id   AF-A0AAD8C2S7-F1
#
_cell.length_a   1.000
_cell.length_b   1.000
_cell.length_c   1.000
_cell.angle_alpha   90.00
_cell.angle_beta   90.00
_cell.angle_gamma   90.00
#
_symmetry.space_group_name_H-M   'P 1'
#
loop_
_entity.id
_entity.type
_entity.pdbx_description
1 polymer ?
#
loop_
_entity_poly.entity_id
_entity_poly.type
_entity_poly.pdbx_seq_one_letter_code
_entity_poly.pdbx_strand_id
1 'polypeptide(L)'
;MASFKIGFIISVAVTLTSCAPAEKGNAKDDARLLSFLATISGYSAIDLEDNGRIIRESMASIPVDVPAFYPDFAYFYEEVVDGALKLRQVIVPFIGEDGFIHASQYNFTGWQDAEIGEFDVSVLQKLSREDFYTSRECDLVLTEIKKGIYMGNLPECESIIEYIPNFGTVWTCTSTGFINYRNPELNPQEDVPIIMHKDFRYPLPDSMLEVVPGFEDPCA
;
A
#
# COMPACT_ATOMS: atom_id res chain seq x y z
N MET A 1 47.84 -43.02 -42.71
CA MET A 1 47.57 -43.33 -41.28
C MET A 1 47.06 -42.06 -40.61
N ALA A 2 46.10 -42.23 -39.72
CA ALA A 2 45.08 -41.25 -39.33
C ALA A 2 45.61 -39.93 -38.74
N SER A 3 44.99 -38.83 -39.16
CA SER A 3 45.16 -37.48 -38.63
C SER A 3 44.22 -37.30 -37.43
N PHE A 4 44.79 -37.04 -36.25
CA PHE A 4 44.06 -36.73 -35.02
C PHE A 4 43.63 -35.25 -35.05
N LYS A 5 42.33 -34.98 -35.17
CA LYS A 5 41.76 -33.65 -34.89
C LYS A 5 41.39 -33.59 -33.41
N ILE A 6 42.13 -32.81 -32.63
CA ILE A 6 41.77 -32.44 -31.26
C ILE A 6 40.77 -31.28 -31.36
N GLY A 7 39.52 -31.54 -31.01
CA GLY A 7 38.49 -30.51 -30.87
C GLY A 7 38.74 -29.69 -29.61
N PHE A 8 38.91 -28.38 -29.78
CA PHE A 8 38.83 -27.42 -28.68
C PHE A 8 37.37 -27.25 -28.28
N ILE A 9 37.00 -27.74 -27.10
CA ILE A 9 35.76 -27.34 -26.43
C ILE A 9 36.09 -26.06 -25.64
N ILE A 10 35.73 -24.91 -26.20
CA ILE A 10 35.76 -23.64 -25.46
C ILE A 10 34.58 -23.70 -24.49
N SER A 11 34.88 -23.92 -23.21
CA SER A 11 33.92 -23.74 -22.13
C SER A 11 33.54 -22.27 -22.05
N VAL A 12 32.29 -21.95 -22.35
CA VAL A 12 31.71 -20.64 -22.08
C VAL A 12 31.59 -20.52 -20.56
N ALA A 13 32.50 -19.77 -19.95
CA ALA A 13 32.38 -19.34 -18.57
C ALA A 13 31.17 -18.39 -18.49
N VAL A 14 30.04 -18.92 -18.02
CA VAL A 14 28.89 -18.12 -17.61
C VAL A 14 29.37 -17.24 -16.46
N THR A 15 29.56 -15.97 -16.75
CA THR A 15 29.85 -14.95 -15.75
C THR A 15 28.59 -14.83 -14.91
N LEU A 16 28.67 -15.29 -13.65
CA LEU A 16 27.66 -15.00 -12.64
C LEU A 16 27.62 -13.48 -12.48
N THR A 17 26.69 -12.84 -13.16
CA THR A 17 26.27 -11.48 -12.85
C THR A 17 25.82 -11.50 -11.40
N SER A 18 26.62 -10.89 -10.53
CA SER A 18 26.21 -10.63 -9.16
C SER A 18 24.88 -9.90 -9.22
N CYS A 19 23.81 -10.51 -8.70
CA CYS A 19 22.68 -9.73 -8.21
C CYS A 19 23.28 -8.81 -7.16
N ALA A 20 23.47 -7.53 -7.51
CA ALA A 20 23.67 -6.52 -6.49
C ALA A 20 22.45 -6.66 -5.56
N PRO A 21 22.65 -6.80 -4.23
CA PRO A 21 21.52 -6.72 -3.33
C PRO A 21 20.84 -5.39 -3.61
N ALA A 22 19.54 -5.42 -3.89
CA ALA A 22 18.72 -4.21 -3.91
C ALA A 22 19.11 -3.37 -2.69
N GLU A 23 19.45 -2.10 -2.90
CA GLU A 23 19.89 -1.23 -1.81
C GLU A 23 18.83 -1.27 -0.71
N LYS A 24 19.18 -1.91 0.40
CA LYS A 24 18.33 -1.98 1.58
C LYS A 24 18.11 -0.53 2.02
N GLY A 25 16.85 -0.14 2.26
CA GLY A 25 16.51 1.18 2.79
C GLY A 25 17.39 1.56 3.97
N ASN A 26 17.64 2.86 4.17
CA ASN A 26 18.36 3.26 5.37
C ASN A 26 17.45 3.01 6.59
N ALA A 27 18.03 2.52 7.70
CA ALA A 27 17.25 2.07 8.86
C ALA A 27 16.34 3.15 9.47
N LYS A 28 16.64 4.43 9.26
CA LYS A 28 15.80 5.54 9.71
C LYS A 28 14.52 5.63 8.88
N ASP A 29 14.64 5.49 7.57
CA ASP A 29 13.49 5.51 6.66
C ASP A 29 12.64 4.24 6.85
N ASP A 30 13.26 3.08 7.04
CA ASP A 30 12.56 1.84 7.38
C ASP A 30 11.73 2.01 8.68
N ALA A 31 12.31 2.60 9.72
CA ALA A 31 11.60 2.84 10.98
C ALA A 31 10.40 3.79 10.81
N ARG A 32 10.53 4.82 9.98
CA ARG A 32 9.43 5.75 9.66
C ARG A 32 8.31 5.06 8.90
N LEU A 33 8.65 4.23 7.93
CA LEU A 33 7.67 3.46 7.15
C LEU A 33 6.97 2.42 8.02
N LEU A 34 7.68 1.72 8.93
CA LEU A 34 7.05 0.82 9.89
C LEU A 34 6.12 1.55 10.86
N SER A 35 6.51 2.73 11.36
CA SER A 35 5.64 3.56 12.21
C SER A 35 4.36 3.96 11.46
N PHE A 36 4.48 4.30 10.18
CA PHE A 36 3.34 4.58 9.32
C PHE A 36 2.44 3.36 9.15
N LEU A 37 3.01 2.19 8.81
CA LEU A 37 2.27 0.94 8.64
C LEU A 37 1.53 0.51 9.92
N ALA A 38 2.19 0.60 11.08
CA ALA A 38 1.57 0.33 12.39
C ALA A 38 0.42 1.30 12.69
N THR A 39 0.53 2.54 12.22
CA THR A 39 -0.49 3.56 12.41
C THR A 39 -1.69 3.31 11.52
N ILE A 40 -1.50 3.03 10.23
CA ILE A 40 -2.63 2.83 9.30
C ILE A 40 -3.32 1.49 9.47
N SER A 41 -2.63 0.47 9.99
CA SER A 41 -3.17 -0.89 10.05
C SER A 41 -4.48 -0.95 10.84
N GLY A 42 -5.43 -1.71 10.29
CA GLY A 42 -6.68 -2.00 10.96
C GLY A 42 -7.88 -2.16 10.04
N TYR A 43 -8.99 -2.49 10.67
CA TYR A 43 -10.30 -2.57 10.07
C TYR A 43 -11.20 -1.49 10.67
N SER A 44 -11.94 -0.79 9.83
CA SER A 44 -12.92 0.22 10.25
C SER A 44 -14.21 0.06 9.44
N ALA A 45 -15.35 0.33 10.06
CA ALA A 45 -16.63 0.40 9.36
C ALA A 45 -17.48 1.57 9.88
N ILE A 46 -18.28 2.17 9.00
CA ILE A 46 -19.19 3.26 9.32
C ILE A 46 -20.49 3.12 8.55
N ASP A 47 -21.57 3.61 9.14
CA ASP A 47 -22.85 3.81 8.49
C ASP A 47 -23.02 5.31 8.21
N LEU A 48 -23.05 5.69 6.93
CA LEU A 48 -23.23 7.06 6.44
C LEU A 48 -24.69 7.26 6.03
N GLU A 49 -25.29 8.40 6.38
CA GLU A 49 -26.62 8.77 5.91
C GLU A 49 -26.51 9.63 4.64
N ASP A 50 -27.07 9.14 3.53
CA ASP A 50 -27.15 9.87 2.27
C ASP A 50 -28.60 9.84 1.76
N ASN A 51 -29.23 11.03 1.69
CA ASN A 51 -30.60 11.20 1.19
C ASN A 51 -31.65 10.26 1.83
N GLY A 52 -31.51 9.98 3.13
CA GLY A 52 -32.41 9.08 3.88
C GLY A 52 -32.13 7.59 3.67
N ARG A 53 -31.04 7.25 2.98
CA ARG A 53 -30.50 5.88 2.84
C ARG A 53 -29.27 5.73 3.73
N ILE A 54 -29.15 4.59 4.40
CA ILE A 54 -27.91 4.22 5.09
C ILE A 54 -26.99 3.54 4.08
N ILE A 55 -25.79 4.08 3.93
CA ILE A 55 -24.69 3.53 3.15
C ILE A 55 -23.68 2.98 4.14
N ARG A 56 -23.41 1.68 4.09
CA ARG A 56 -22.38 1.07 4.91
C ARG A 56 -21.05 1.06 4.17
N GLU A 57 -20.02 1.61 4.79
CA GLU A 57 -18.66 1.62 4.25
C GLU A 57 -17.71 0.91 5.21
N SER A 58 -16.78 0.11 4.67
CA SER A 58 -15.74 -0.52 5.47
C SER A 58 -14.41 -0.56 4.74
N MET A 59 -13.35 -0.47 5.53
CA MET A 59 -11.97 -0.42 5.06
C MET A 59 -11.10 -1.39 5.85
N ALA A 60 -10.24 -2.11 5.14
CA ALA A 60 -9.20 -2.94 5.72
C ALA A 60 -7.83 -2.51 5.19
N SER A 61 -6.90 -2.21 6.10
CA SER A 61 -5.49 -1.95 5.80
C SER A 61 -4.63 -2.98 6.53
N ILE A 62 -4.10 -3.94 5.79
CA ILE A 62 -3.43 -5.14 6.32
C ILE A 62 -1.96 -5.11 5.88
N PRO A 63 -0.99 -4.90 6.79
CA PRO A 63 0.42 -5.04 6.46
C PRO A 63 0.72 -6.46 5.99
N VAL A 64 1.37 -6.61 4.83
CA VAL A 64 1.57 -7.91 4.17
C VAL A 64 2.95 -8.01 3.53
N ASP A 65 3.52 -9.21 3.53
CA ASP A 65 4.69 -9.52 2.72
C ASP A 65 4.28 -9.77 1.27
N VAL A 66 4.84 -8.97 0.37
CA VAL A 66 4.67 -9.15 -1.08
C VAL A 66 6.06 -9.27 -1.71
N PRO A 67 6.56 -10.50 -1.97
CA PRO A 67 7.93 -10.72 -2.44
C PRO A 67 8.30 -9.96 -3.72
N ALA A 68 7.32 -9.66 -4.57
CA ALA A 68 7.50 -8.85 -5.79
C ALA A 68 7.94 -7.39 -5.54
N PHE A 69 7.81 -6.90 -4.31
CA PHE A 69 8.23 -5.57 -3.90
C PHE A 69 9.46 -5.57 -2.98
N TYR A 70 10.01 -6.73 -2.61
CA TYR A 70 11.19 -6.77 -1.74
C TYR A 70 12.36 -5.96 -2.32
N PRO A 71 13.03 -5.09 -1.52
CA PRO A 71 12.97 -4.99 -0.05
C PRO A 71 11.92 -4.02 0.51
N ASP A 72 11.04 -3.45 -0.33
CA ASP A 72 10.05 -2.45 0.10
C ASP A 72 8.95 -3.09 0.95
N PHE A 73 8.42 -2.33 1.90
CA PHE A 73 7.24 -2.72 2.66
C PHE A 73 5.96 -2.52 1.84
N ALA A 74 4.91 -3.27 2.17
CA ALA A 74 3.62 -3.15 1.53
C ALA A 74 2.48 -3.40 2.51
N TYR A 75 1.30 -2.90 2.14
CA TYR A 75 0.06 -3.30 2.79
C TYR A 75 -1.04 -3.55 1.75
N PHE A 76 -1.93 -4.47 2.06
CA PHE A 76 -3.15 -4.71 1.32
C PHE A 76 -4.21 -3.72 1.78
N TYR A 77 -4.90 -3.11 0.83
CA TYR A 77 -6.00 -2.18 1.05
C TYR A 77 -7.26 -2.72 0.38
N GLU A 78 -8.34 -2.81 1.14
CA GLU A 78 -9.66 -3.16 0.63
C GLU A 78 -10.71 -2.18 1.14
N GLU A 79 -11.58 -1.74 0.24
CA GLU A 79 -12.69 -0.85 0.53
C GLU A 79 -13.99 -1.41 -0.05
N VAL A 80 -15.02 -1.43 0.78
CA VAL A 80 -16.34 -1.97 0.46
C VAL A 80 -17.38 -0.92 0.81
N VAL A 81 -18.24 -0.59 -0.14
CA VAL A 81 -19.34 0.36 0.02
C VAL A 81 -20.65 -0.32 -0.39
N ASP A 82 -21.60 -0.37 0.54
CA ASP A 82 -22.94 -0.94 0.37
C ASP A 82 -22.91 -2.40 -0.14
N GLY A 83 -21.98 -3.18 0.40
CA GLY A 83 -21.78 -4.58 0.01
C GLY A 83 -21.17 -4.78 -1.39
N ALA A 84 -20.63 -3.73 -2.00
CA ALA A 84 -19.88 -3.80 -3.25
C ALA A 84 -18.39 -3.47 -3.03
N LEU A 85 -17.52 -4.29 -3.60
CA LEU A 85 -16.07 -4.02 -3.62
C LEU A 85 -15.81 -2.77 -4.47
N LYS A 86 -15.15 -1.77 -3.87
CA LYS A 86 -14.73 -0.55 -4.56
C LYS A 86 -13.28 -0.63 -4.97
N LEU A 87 -12.41 -0.90 -3.99
CA LEU A 87 -10.98 -0.97 -4.19
C LEU A 87 -10.41 -2.23 -3.57
N ARG A 88 -9.47 -2.84 -4.28
CA ARG A 88 -8.63 -3.93 -3.79
C ARG A 88 -7.24 -3.77 -4.37
N GLN A 89 -6.29 -3.36 -3.54
CA GLN A 89 -4.98 -2.91 -3.99
C GLN A 89 -3.87 -3.34 -3.03
N VAL A 90 -2.66 -3.38 -3.57
CA VAL A 90 -1.43 -3.41 -2.78
C VAL A 90 -0.84 -2.02 -2.81
N ILE A 91 -0.57 -1.45 -1.64
CA ILE A 91 -0.01 -0.12 -1.50
C ILE A 91 1.42 -0.25 -0.97
N VAL A 92 2.35 0.45 -1.63
CA VAL A 92 3.78 0.36 -1.35
C VAL A 92 4.28 1.74 -0.92
N PRO A 93 4.49 1.96 0.40
CA PRO A 93 5.01 3.22 0.88
C PRO A 93 6.53 3.31 0.73
N PHE A 94 7.02 4.50 0.38
CA PHE A 94 8.44 4.83 0.25
C PHE A 94 8.70 6.26 0.71
N ILE A 95 9.97 6.59 1.02
CA ILE A 95 10.37 7.96 1.31
C ILE A 95 10.76 8.65 0.00
N GLY A 96 10.05 9.72 -0.35
CA GLY A 96 10.35 10.52 -1.53
C GLY A 96 11.62 11.37 -1.36
N GLU A 97 12.14 11.90 -2.47
CA GLU A 97 13.28 12.83 -2.45
C GLU A 97 12.97 14.13 -1.67
N ASP A 98 11.69 14.46 -1.55
CA ASP A 98 11.16 15.56 -0.73
C ASP A 98 11.13 15.25 0.78
N GLY A 99 11.45 14.02 1.17
CA GLY A 99 11.45 13.54 2.55
C GLY A 99 10.08 13.15 3.09
N PHE A 100 9.01 13.28 2.30
CA PHE A 100 7.67 12.83 2.67
C PHE A 100 7.50 11.32 2.44
N ILE A 101 6.48 10.74 3.05
CA ILE A 101 6.07 9.37 2.74
C ILE A 101 5.17 9.45 1.51
N HIS A 102 5.54 8.74 0.46
CA HIS A 102 4.69 8.53 -0.71
C HIS A 102 4.17 7.10 -0.65
N ALA A 103 2.96 6.85 -1.13
CA ALA A 103 2.36 5.53 -1.13
C ALA A 103 1.75 5.25 -2.50
N SER A 104 2.46 4.43 -3.28
CA SER A 104 2.02 4.04 -4.62
C SER A 104 0.99 2.92 -4.56
N GLN A 105 -0.09 3.10 -5.32
CA GLN A 105 -1.23 2.20 -5.34
C GLN A 105 -1.14 1.24 -6.53
N TYR A 106 -1.03 -0.06 -6.25
CA TYR A 106 -0.94 -1.11 -7.25
C TYR A 106 -2.22 -1.93 -7.27
N ASN A 107 -2.85 -1.96 -8.44
CA ASN A 107 -3.82 -2.99 -8.76
C ASN A 107 -3.08 -4.26 -9.17
N PHE A 108 -3.76 -5.40 -9.13
CA PHE A 108 -3.15 -6.68 -9.45
C PHE A 108 -4.15 -7.65 -10.11
N THR A 109 -3.64 -8.70 -10.74
CA THR A 109 -4.45 -9.76 -11.37
C THR A 109 -4.84 -10.85 -10.37
N GLY A 110 -5.84 -11.69 -10.71
CA GLY A 110 -6.14 -12.91 -9.94
C GLY A 110 -7.08 -12.76 -8.73
N TRP A 111 -7.65 -11.57 -8.49
CA TRP A 111 -8.66 -11.36 -7.45
C TRP A 111 -10.11 -11.44 -7.95
N GLN A 112 -10.32 -11.64 -9.25
CA GLN A 112 -11.64 -11.50 -9.89
C GLN A 112 -12.70 -12.48 -9.37
N ASP A 113 -12.28 -13.62 -8.83
CA ASP A 113 -13.18 -14.66 -8.32
C ASP A 113 -13.37 -14.60 -6.79
N ALA A 114 -12.69 -13.68 -6.10
CA ALA A 114 -12.74 -13.62 -4.64
C ALA A 114 -13.89 -12.74 -4.14
N GLU A 115 -14.77 -13.32 -3.32
CA GLU A 115 -15.85 -12.61 -2.65
C GLU A 115 -15.32 -11.51 -1.70
N ILE A 116 -16.22 -10.60 -1.32
CA ILE A 116 -15.91 -9.48 -0.43
C ILE A 116 -15.59 -10.02 0.97
N GLY A 117 -14.50 -9.54 1.59
CA GLY A 117 -14.10 -9.98 2.93
C GLY A 117 -13.50 -11.39 3.01
N GLU A 118 -13.49 -12.15 1.91
CA GLU A 118 -12.91 -13.50 1.84
C GLU A 118 -11.53 -13.53 1.15
N PHE A 119 -10.99 -12.37 0.78
CA PHE A 119 -9.72 -12.33 0.06
C PHE A 119 -8.56 -12.84 0.92
N ASP A 120 -8.01 -13.98 0.53
CA ASP A 120 -6.82 -14.56 1.13
C ASP A 120 -5.58 -13.77 0.68
N VAL A 121 -5.08 -12.89 1.56
CA VAL A 121 -3.88 -12.08 1.32
C VAL A 121 -2.62 -12.93 1.08
N SER A 122 -2.62 -14.23 1.41
CA SER A 122 -1.49 -15.12 1.12
C SER A 122 -1.28 -15.34 -0.39
N VAL A 123 -2.31 -15.09 -1.22
CA VAL A 123 -2.21 -15.13 -2.68
C VAL A 123 -1.18 -14.13 -3.19
N LEU A 124 -1.03 -12.98 -2.51
CA LEU A 124 -0.06 -11.95 -2.87
C LEU A 124 1.39 -12.44 -2.82
N GLN A 125 1.68 -13.48 -2.03
CA GLN A 125 3.02 -14.07 -1.95
C GLN A 125 3.44 -14.81 -3.23
N LYS A 126 2.48 -15.13 -4.10
CA LYS A 126 2.70 -15.92 -5.32
C LYS A 126 2.77 -15.06 -6.59
N LEU A 127 2.39 -13.79 -6.50
CA LEU A 127 2.36 -12.87 -7.62
C LEU A 127 3.77 -12.38 -7.97
N SER A 128 4.05 -12.20 -9.26
CA SER A 128 5.29 -11.59 -9.75
C SER A 128 5.10 -10.10 -10.02
N ARG A 129 6.18 -9.37 -10.33
CA ARG A 129 6.09 -7.92 -10.53
C ARG A 129 5.17 -7.53 -11.69
N GLU A 130 5.09 -8.38 -12.71
CA GLU A 130 4.26 -8.21 -13.90
C GLU A 130 2.76 -8.35 -13.62
N ASP A 131 2.38 -8.96 -12.51
CA ASP A 131 0.99 -9.05 -12.07
C ASP A 131 0.46 -7.74 -11.48
N PHE A 132 1.36 -6.79 -11.15
CA PHE A 132 1.03 -5.51 -10.55
C PHE A 132 1.09 -4.38 -11.57
N TYR A 133 0.11 -3.49 -11.51
CA TYR A 133 0.01 -2.34 -12.40
C TYR A 133 -0.51 -1.12 -11.65
N THR A 134 0.07 0.05 -11.95
CA THR A 134 -0.16 1.29 -11.20
C THR A 134 -0.24 2.50 -12.12
N SER A 135 -0.98 3.52 -11.68
CA SER A 135 -0.93 4.87 -12.24
C SER A 135 -0.16 5.76 -11.25
N ARG A 136 1.02 6.24 -11.66
CA ARG A 136 1.91 7.03 -10.77
C ARG A 136 1.32 8.39 -10.38
N GLU A 137 0.28 8.84 -11.07
CA GLU A 137 -0.39 10.11 -10.78
C GLU A 137 -1.25 10.03 -9.50
N CYS A 138 -1.45 8.82 -8.96
CA CYS A 138 -2.32 8.56 -7.80
C CYS A 138 -1.55 8.27 -6.50
N ASP A 139 -0.30 8.70 -6.37
CA ASP A 139 0.46 8.49 -5.14
C ASP A 139 -0.14 9.31 -3.98
N LEU A 140 -0.43 8.66 -2.85
CA LEU A 140 -0.80 9.34 -1.62
C LEU A 140 0.46 9.92 -0.97
N VAL A 141 0.47 11.22 -0.71
CA VAL A 141 1.61 11.90 -0.07
C VAL A 141 1.26 12.20 1.39
N LEU A 142 2.10 11.76 2.32
CA LEU A 142 1.88 11.88 3.76
C LEU A 142 3.08 12.50 4.49
N THR A 143 2.75 13.16 5.60
CA THR A 143 3.72 13.65 6.58
C THR A 143 3.30 13.25 7.99
N GLU A 144 4.26 12.89 8.83
CA GLU A 144 4.04 12.66 10.25
C GLU A 144 4.02 14.01 10.98
N ILE A 145 2.87 14.40 11.51
CA ILE A 145 2.74 15.65 12.27
C ILE A 145 3.00 15.45 13.77
N LYS A 146 2.83 14.22 14.25
CA LYS A 146 3.12 13.76 15.62
C LYS A 146 3.27 12.25 15.58
N LYS A 147 4.02 11.65 16.50
CA LYS A 147 4.13 10.18 16.65
C LYS A 147 2.75 9.52 16.57
N GLY A 148 2.55 8.67 15.57
CA GLY A 148 1.29 7.95 15.32
C GLY A 148 0.16 8.79 14.73
N ILE A 149 0.45 9.97 14.16
CA ILE A 149 -0.50 10.85 13.48
C ILE A 149 0.10 11.33 12.16
N TYR A 150 -0.51 10.89 11.06
CA TYR A 150 -0.12 11.24 9.70
C TYR A 150 -1.21 12.07 9.06
N MET A 151 -0.83 13.13 8.36
CA MET A 151 -1.71 13.86 7.47
C MET A 151 -1.23 13.67 6.05
N GLY A 152 -2.15 13.48 5.12
CA GLY A 152 -1.81 13.29 3.73
C GLY A 152 -2.79 13.91 2.77
N ASN A 153 -2.38 13.96 1.52
CA ASN A 153 -3.17 14.42 0.39
C ASN A 153 -3.09 13.36 -0.71
N LEU A 154 -4.24 12.90 -1.17
CA LEU A 154 -4.36 12.15 -2.41
C LEU A 154 -4.69 13.16 -3.51
N PRO A 155 -3.81 13.39 -4.48
CA PRO A 155 -4.11 14.32 -5.58
C PRO A 155 -5.29 13.81 -6.41
N GLU A 156 -5.92 14.75 -7.12
CA GLU A 156 -6.84 14.41 -8.19
C GLU A 156 -6.09 13.60 -9.26
N CYS A 157 -6.59 12.41 -9.59
CA CYS A 157 -5.90 11.52 -10.52
C CYS A 157 -6.86 10.58 -11.28
N GLU A 158 -6.46 10.18 -12.48
CA GLU A 158 -7.09 9.07 -13.20
C GLU A 158 -6.46 7.75 -12.74
N SER A 159 -7.16 7.04 -11.86
CA SER A 159 -6.77 5.66 -11.53
C SER A 159 -7.19 4.71 -12.64
N ILE A 160 -6.69 3.48 -12.57
CA ILE A 160 -6.96 2.46 -13.57
C ILE A 160 -8.40 1.92 -13.48
N ILE A 161 -9.05 2.11 -12.32
CA ILE A 161 -10.42 1.65 -12.06
C ILE A 161 -11.41 2.80 -12.24
N GLU A 162 -11.11 3.96 -11.68
CA GLU A 162 -11.98 5.14 -11.71
C GLU A 162 -11.21 6.46 -11.53
N TYR A 163 -11.91 7.57 -11.75
CA TYR A 163 -11.39 8.89 -11.41
C TYR A 163 -11.44 9.11 -9.89
N ILE A 164 -10.32 9.52 -9.30
CA ILE A 164 -10.19 9.79 -7.88
C ILE A 164 -10.14 11.31 -7.66
N PRO A 165 -11.08 11.92 -6.92
CA PRO A 165 -11.01 13.34 -6.59
C PRO A 165 -9.92 13.60 -5.55
N ASN A 166 -9.57 14.87 -5.37
CA ASN A 166 -8.60 15.24 -4.35
C ASN A 166 -9.16 14.98 -2.95
N PHE A 167 -8.41 14.25 -2.13
CA PHE A 167 -8.75 14.01 -0.72
C PHE A 167 -7.66 14.49 0.23
N GLY A 168 -8.08 15.21 1.27
CA GLY A 168 -7.33 15.29 2.51
C GLY A 168 -7.55 14.05 3.35
N THR A 169 -6.49 13.49 3.90
CA THR A 169 -6.55 12.31 4.77
C THR A 169 -5.83 12.55 6.09
N VAL A 170 -6.35 11.97 7.16
CA VAL A 170 -5.71 11.95 8.48
C VAL A 170 -5.74 10.52 9.00
N TRP A 171 -4.58 9.98 9.34
CA TRP A 171 -4.44 8.62 9.84
C TRP A 171 -3.88 8.66 11.26
N THR A 172 -4.57 8.01 12.17
CA THR A 172 -4.17 7.85 13.57
C THR A 172 -4.22 6.38 13.97
N CYS A 173 -3.67 6.05 15.13
CA CYS A 173 -3.75 4.71 15.70
C CYS A 173 -5.18 4.19 15.91
N THR A 174 -6.17 5.07 16.06
CA THR A 174 -7.55 4.69 16.44
C THR A 174 -8.61 5.04 15.40
N SER A 175 -8.27 5.87 14.42
CA SER A 175 -9.22 6.35 13.42
C SER A 175 -8.53 6.83 12.15
N THR A 176 -9.29 6.82 11.07
CA THR A 176 -8.95 7.44 9.80
C THR A 176 -10.00 8.48 9.44
N GLY A 177 -9.55 9.64 8.97
CA GLY A 177 -10.40 10.73 8.50
C GLY A 177 -10.16 11.02 7.03
N PHE A 178 -11.23 11.30 6.29
CA PHE A 178 -11.23 11.70 4.89
C PHE A 178 -12.05 12.96 4.72
N ILE A 179 -11.58 13.85 3.86
CA ILE A 179 -12.34 15.01 3.42
C ILE A 179 -12.06 15.23 1.94
N ASN A 180 -13.12 15.20 1.15
CA ASN A 180 -13.04 15.51 -0.27
C ASN A 180 -12.90 17.03 -0.43
N TYR A 181 -11.89 17.47 -1.16
CA TYR A 181 -11.73 18.85 -1.55
C TYR A 181 -11.95 18.94 -3.06
N ARG A 182 -13.22 19.00 -3.50
CA ARG A 182 -13.46 19.59 -4.83
C ARG A 182 -13.13 21.07 -4.76
N ASN A 183 -12.77 21.68 -5.89
CA ASN A 183 -12.68 23.14 -5.97
C ASN A 183 -13.97 23.72 -5.34
N PRO A 184 -13.89 24.44 -4.21
CA PRO A 184 -15.07 24.90 -3.48
C PRO A 184 -15.94 25.86 -4.30
N GLU A 185 -15.41 26.40 -5.41
CA GLU A 185 -16.18 27.18 -6.38
C GLU A 185 -17.13 26.32 -7.25
N LEU A 186 -16.93 25.01 -7.33
CA LEU A 186 -17.68 24.10 -8.22
C LEU A 186 -18.76 23.27 -7.50
N ASN A 187 -18.59 22.91 -6.22
CA ASN A 187 -19.65 22.25 -5.44
C ASN A 187 -19.45 22.38 -3.90
N PRO A 188 -20.11 23.32 -3.21
CA PRO A 188 -19.94 23.54 -1.76
C PRO A 188 -20.64 22.51 -0.85
N GLN A 189 -21.24 21.45 -1.42
CA GLN A 189 -22.01 20.45 -0.65
C GLN A 189 -21.22 19.17 -0.31
N GLU A 190 -19.98 19.01 -0.78
CA GLU A 190 -19.22 17.74 -0.63
C GLU A 190 -18.10 17.78 0.44
N ASP A 191 -18.07 18.80 1.31
CA ASP A 191 -16.99 19.04 2.29
C ASP A 191 -17.20 18.36 3.66
N VAL A 192 -18.05 17.34 3.77
CA VAL A 192 -18.31 16.69 5.07
C VAL A 192 -17.16 15.71 5.39
N PRO A 193 -16.41 15.91 6.49
CA PRO A 193 -15.37 14.98 6.87
C PRO A 193 -15.98 13.65 7.32
N ILE A 194 -15.51 12.56 6.74
CA ILE A 194 -15.84 11.19 7.16
C ILE A 194 -14.76 10.76 8.15
N ILE A 195 -15.16 10.25 9.31
CA ILE A 195 -14.24 9.73 10.33
C ILE A 195 -14.64 8.29 10.64
N MET A 196 -13.76 7.35 10.31
CA MET A 196 -13.94 5.93 10.58
C MET A 196 -13.07 5.52 11.77
N HIS A 197 -13.68 4.94 12.79
CA HIS A 197 -12.95 4.39 13.94
C HIS A 197 -12.52 2.95 13.65
N LYS A 198 -11.29 2.63 14.05
CA LYS A 198 -10.74 1.28 13.91
C LYS A 198 -11.35 0.37 14.96
N ASP A 199 -11.98 -0.70 14.52
CA ASP A 199 -12.50 -1.75 15.40
C ASP A 199 -11.36 -2.58 15.99
N PHE A 200 -10.35 -2.86 15.17
CA PHE A 200 -9.14 -3.57 15.55
C PHE A 200 -7.97 -3.23 14.62
N ARG A 201 -6.75 -3.57 15.04
CA ARG A 201 -5.52 -3.43 14.25
C ARG A 201 -4.99 -4.79 13.79
N TYR A 202 -4.43 -4.83 12.59
CA TYR A 202 -3.64 -5.96 12.13
C TYR A 202 -2.19 -5.81 12.61
N PRO A 203 -1.54 -6.90 13.06
CA PRO A 203 -0.13 -6.86 13.45
C PRO A 203 0.76 -6.63 12.23
N LEU A 204 1.93 -6.02 12.45
CA LEU A 204 3.00 -6.03 11.46
C LEU A 204 3.58 -7.46 11.34
N PRO A 205 3.84 -7.97 10.12
CA PRO A 205 4.59 -9.21 9.92
C PRO A 205 5.94 -9.21 10.62
N ASP A 206 6.35 -10.36 11.17
CA ASP A 206 7.65 -10.51 11.85
C ASP A 206 8.82 -10.15 10.94
N SER A 207 8.72 -10.50 9.65
CA SER A 207 9.67 -10.14 8.59
C SER A 207 9.94 -8.63 8.50
N MET A 208 8.92 -7.80 8.73
CA MET A 208 9.04 -6.33 8.72
C MET A 208 9.73 -5.82 9.99
N LEU A 209 9.41 -6.41 11.14
CA LEU A 209 10.00 -6.03 12.44
C LEU A 209 11.50 -6.39 12.52
N GLU A 210 11.91 -7.49 11.87
CA GLU A 210 13.31 -7.90 11.78
C GLU A 210 14.19 -6.88 11.04
N VAL A 211 13.61 -6.04 10.18
CA VAL A 211 14.33 -4.99 9.45
C VAL A 211 14.78 -3.86 10.38
N VAL A 212 13.99 -3.56 11.42
CA VAL A 212 14.25 -2.46 12.36
C VAL A 212 14.31 -3.00 13.79
N PRO A 213 15.48 -3.48 14.24
CA PRO A 213 15.65 -3.99 15.60
C PRO A 213 15.26 -2.94 16.65
N GLY A 214 14.39 -3.35 17.59
CA GLY A 214 13.91 -2.47 18.66
C GLY A 214 12.85 -1.46 18.22
N PHE A 215 12.14 -1.72 17.12
CA PHE A 215 11.00 -0.91 16.71
C PHE A 215 9.99 -0.73 17.85
N GLU A 216 9.62 0.52 18.12
CA GLU A 216 8.57 0.89 19.07
C GLU A 216 7.28 1.19 18.31
N ASP A 217 6.26 0.35 18.49
CA ASP A 217 4.93 0.58 17.90
C ASP A 217 4.35 1.91 18.44
N PRO A 218 4.02 2.89 17.57
CA PRO A 218 3.45 4.17 17.99
C PRO A 218 2.03 4.05 18.58
N CYS A 219 1.40 2.89 18.44
CA CYS A 219 0.01 2.64 18.81
C CYS A 219 -0.14 1.59 19.92
N ALA A 220 0.95 1.19 20.56
CA ALA A 220 0.96 0.30 21.73
C ALA A 220 0.63 1.01 23.04
#